data_AF-A0A1B6MQU4-F1
#
_entry.id   AF-A0A1B6MQU4-F1
#
_cell.length_a   1.000
_cell.length_b   1.000
_cell.length_c   1.000
_cell.angle_alpha   90.00
_cell.angle_beta   90.00
_cell.angle_gamma   90.00
#
_symmetry.space_group_name_H-M   'P 1'
#
loop_
_entity.id
_entity.type
_entity.pdbx_description
1 polymer ?
#
loop_
_entity_poly.entity_id
_entity_poly.type
_entity_poly.pdbx_seq_one_letter_code
_entity_poly.pdbx_strand_id
1 'polypeptide(L)'
;MDRLLRLGGGMPGLNQAPPSNDAPVVDTAEQVYISSLALLKMLKHGRAGVPMEVMGLMLGEFVDDYTVRVIDVFAMPQTGTGVSVEAVDPVFQAKMLDMLKQTGRPEMVVGWYHSHPGFGCWLS
;
A
#
# COMPACT_ATOMS: atom_id res chain seq x y z
N MET A 1 -60.11 17.74 47.99
CA MET A 1 -59.45 16.47 47.67
C MET A 1 -58.96 16.57 46.24
N ASP A 2 -57.70 16.83 45.92
CA ASP A 2 -56.49 16.95 46.71
C ASP A 2 -55.51 17.85 45.95
N ARG A 3 -55.01 18.87 46.65
CA ARG A 3 -53.67 19.41 46.40
C ARG A 3 -52.69 18.29 46.75
N LEU A 4 -51.54 18.28 46.06
CA LEU A 4 -50.25 17.74 46.52
C LEU A 4 -49.85 16.33 46.03
N LEU A 5 -49.17 16.25 44.88
CA LEU A 5 -47.98 15.40 44.68
C LEU A 5 -47.18 15.91 43.46
N ARG A 6 -46.12 16.69 43.71
CA ARG A 6 -44.70 16.32 43.49
C ARG A 6 -44.31 16.15 42.02
N LEU A 7 -43.60 17.13 41.45
CA LEU A 7 -42.12 17.16 41.40
C LEU A 7 -41.51 15.91 40.72
N GLY A 8 -41.23 16.06 39.43
CA GLY A 8 -40.31 15.27 38.61
C GLY A 8 -40.33 15.93 37.24
N GLY A 9 -39.44 16.87 36.90
CA GLY A 9 -38.01 16.62 36.80
C GLY A 9 -37.74 15.90 35.48
N GLY A 10 -37.80 16.61 34.35
CA GLY A 10 -37.51 16.05 33.02
C GLY A 10 -37.27 17.16 32.01
N MET A 11 -36.00 17.39 31.67
CA MET A 11 -35.54 18.44 30.75
C MET A 11 -36.16 18.32 29.35
N PRO A 12 -36.48 19.45 28.69
CA PRO A 12 -36.75 19.48 27.26
C PRO A 12 -35.44 19.61 26.47
N GLY A 13 -35.27 18.80 25.42
CA GLY A 13 -34.36 19.12 24.31
C GLY A 13 -32.96 18.53 24.38
N LEU A 14 -32.85 17.20 24.27
CA LEU A 14 -31.65 16.59 23.67
C LEU A 14 -31.95 16.36 22.19
N ASN A 15 -31.65 17.37 21.36
CA ASN A 15 -31.38 17.15 19.95
C ASN A 15 -30.18 16.21 19.86
N GLN A 16 -30.43 14.90 19.71
CA GLN A 16 -29.41 13.98 19.25
C GLN A 16 -29.02 14.42 17.85
N ALA A 17 -27.85 15.04 17.72
CA ALA A 17 -27.18 15.17 16.44
C ALA A 17 -27.12 13.78 15.80
N PRO A 18 -27.40 13.65 14.48
CA PRO A 18 -27.28 12.36 13.82
C PRO A 18 -25.84 11.85 14.03
N PRO A 19 -25.65 10.55 14.30
CA PRO A 19 -24.31 10.00 14.45
C PRO A 19 -23.50 10.37 13.20
N SER A 20 -22.32 10.97 13.41
CA SER A 20 -21.44 11.28 12.30
C SER A 20 -21.12 9.97 11.61
N ASN A 21 -21.53 9.88 10.35
CA ASN A 21 -21.37 8.69 9.53
C ASN A 21 -19.94 8.69 8.96
N ASP A 22 -18.94 8.83 9.82
CA ASP A 22 -17.50 8.77 9.50
C ASP A 22 -17.09 7.30 9.27
N ALA A 23 -17.91 6.59 8.51
CA ALA A 23 -17.55 5.27 8.01
C ALA A 23 -16.57 5.46 6.85
N PRO A 24 -15.46 4.71 6.82
CA PRO A 24 -14.56 4.75 5.68
C PRO A 24 -15.31 4.37 4.41
N VAL A 25 -15.37 5.29 3.45
CA VAL A 25 -15.97 5.08 2.13
C VAL A 25 -14.87 4.65 1.18
N VAL A 26 -15.13 3.59 0.42
CA VAL A 26 -14.20 3.13 -0.63
C VAL A 26 -14.23 4.15 -1.77
N ASP A 27 -13.08 4.76 -2.06
CA ASP A 27 -12.87 5.60 -3.24
C ASP A 27 -12.30 4.74 -4.39
N THR A 28 -12.28 5.29 -5.59
CA THR A 28 -11.65 4.69 -6.79
C THR A 28 -10.67 5.66 -7.45
N ALA A 29 -10.43 6.82 -6.83
CA ALA A 29 -9.56 7.87 -7.32
C ALA A 29 -8.09 7.71 -6.89
N GLU A 30 -7.69 6.55 -6.35
CA GLU A 30 -6.32 6.30 -5.92
C GLU A 30 -5.33 6.46 -7.08
N GLN A 31 -4.21 7.14 -6.82
CA GLN A 31 -3.18 7.43 -7.79
C GLN A 31 -1.82 6.89 -7.36
N VAL A 32 -1.10 6.32 -8.32
CA VAL A 32 0.29 5.87 -8.12
C VAL A 32 1.20 6.64 -9.07
N TYR A 33 2.05 7.48 -8.50
CA TYR A 33 3.09 8.19 -9.25
C TYR A 33 4.37 7.35 -9.28
N ILE A 34 4.75 6.86 -10.47
CA ILE A 34 5.97 6.06 -10.66
C ILE A 34 7.04 6.93 -11.29
N SER A 35 8.20 7.05 -10.64
CA SER A 35 9.34 7.78 -11.19
C SER A 35 9.90 7.09 -12.45
N SER A 36 10.50 7.87 -13.35
CA SER A 36 11.16 7.32 -14.54
C SER A 36 12.29 6.33 -14.18
N LEU A 37 12.97 6.54 -13.05
CA LEU A 37 14.01 5.64 -12.55
C LEU A 37 13.43 4.27 -12.19
N ALA A 38 12.33 4.28 -11.43
CA ALA A 38 11.63 3.07 -11.02
C ALA A 38 11.15 2.28 -12.25
N LEU A 39 10.49 2.96 -13.19
CA LEU A 39 9.99 2.36 -14.42
C LEU A 39 11.12 1.69 -15.24
N LEU A 40 12.24 2.38 -15.45
CA LEU A 40 13.36 1.82 -16.22
C LEU A 40 13.98 0.60 -15.53
N LYS A 41 14.10 0.62 -14.19
CA LYS A 41 14.58 -0.53 -13.42
C LYS A 41 13.62 -1.71 -13.51
N MET A 42 12.31 -1.48 -13.38
CA MET A 42 11.29 -2.53 -13.51
C MET A 42 11.34 -3.18 -14.90
N LEU A 43 11.38 -2.39 -15.98
CA LEU A 43 11.45 -2.90 -17.35
C LEU A 43 12.74 -3.69 -17.62
N LYS A 44 13.88 -3.17 -17.17
CA LYS A 44 15.17 -3.87 -17.30
C LYS A 44 15.14 -5.21 -16.55
N HIS A 45 14.60 -5.20 -15.34
CA HIS A 45 14.52 -6.40 -14.51
C HIS A 45 13.56 -7.44 -15.10
N GLY A 46 12.33 -7.03 -15.45
CA GLY A 46 11.33 -7.91 -16.07
C GLY A 46 11.82 -8.52 -17.38
N ARG A 47 12.54 -7.74 -18.21
CA ARG A 47 13.12 -8.26 -19.45
C ARG A 47 14.24 -9.28 -19.21
N ALA A 48 15.07 -9.07 -18.19
CA ALA A 48 16.14 -9.99 -17.83
C ALA A 48 15.63 -11.31 -17.24
N GLY A 49 14.43 -11.31 -16.65
CA GLY A 49 13.78 -12.49 -16.08
C GLY A 49 13.23 -13.49 -17.10
N VAL A 50 12.89 -13.03 -18.30
CA VAL A 50 12.24 -13.87 -19.34
C VAL A 50 13.05 -15.15 -19.62
N PRO A 51 12.42 -16.35 -19.58
CA PRO A 51 10.98 -16.61 -19.56
C PRO A 51 10.34 -16.73 -18.16
N MET A 52 11.13 -16.57 -17.10
CA MET A 52 10.66 -16.71 -15.72
C MET A 52 10.01 -15.42 -15.22
N GLU A 53 9.12 -15.55 -14.26
CA GLU A 53 8.59 -14.41 -13.54
C GLU A 53 9.64 -13.91 -12.55
N VAL A 54 9.78 -12.59 -12.46
CA VAL A 54 10.63 -11.92 -11.47
C VAL A 54 9.83 -10.94 -10.65
N MET A 55 10.30 -10.66 -9.43
CA MET A 55 9.63 -9.76 -8.50
C MET A 55 10.60 -8.79 -7.81
N GLY A 56 10.08 -7.66 -7.32
CA GLY A 56 10.88 -6.69 -6.60
C GLY A 56 10.05 -5.80 -5.69
N LEU A 57 10.73 -4.98 -4.90
CA LEU A 57 10.12 -4.09 -3.93
C LEU A 57 10.15 -2.64 -4.42
N MET A 58 9.06 -1.91 -4.14
CA MET A 58 8.88 -0.51 -4.46
C MET A 58 9.16 0.35 -3.24
N LEU A 59 10.02 1.36 -3.44
CA LEU A 59 10.46 2.30 -2.42
C LEU A 59 9.90 3.69 -2.70
N GLY A 60 9.38 4.32 -1.66
CA GLY A 60 8.83 5.65 -1.76
C GLY A 60 8.12 6.09 -0.50
N GLU A 61 7.01 6.80 -0.68
CA GLU A 61 6.21 7.33 0.42
C GLU A 61 4.70 7.34 0.09
N PHE A 62 3.90 7.31 1.16
CA PHE A 62 2.48 7.63 1.10
C PHE A 62 2.33 9.14 1.28
N VAL A 63 1.84 9.83 0.25
CA VAL A 63 1.67 11.30 0.28
C VAL A 63 0.42 11.68 1.07
N ASP A 64 -0.65 10.91 0.86
CA ASP A 64 -1.92 10.95 1.57
C ASP A 64 -2.60 9.57 1.43
N ASP A 65 -3.85 9.45 1.88
CA ASP A 65 -4.61 8.19 1.87
C ASP A 65 -4.92 7.67 0.45
N TYR A 66 -4.83 8.54 -0.57
CA TYR A 66 -5.21 8.21 -1.96
C TYR A 66 -4.02 8.22 -2.92
N THR A 67 -2.84 8.62 -2.45
CA THR A 67 -1.69 8.87 -3.32
C THR A 67 -0.42 8.18 -2.83
N VAL A 68 0.09 7.27 -3.65
CA VAL A 68 1.38 6.61 -3.43
C VAL A 68 2.40 7.15 -4.43
N ARG A 69 3.59 7.53 -3.95
CA ARG A 69 4.70 7.95 -4.80
C ARG A 69 5.83 6.93 -4.73
N VAL A 70 6.09 6.25 -5.85
CA VAL A 70 7.19 5.30 -6.01
C VAL A 70 8.41 6.02 -6.59
N ILE A 71 9.44 6.18 -5.76
CA ILE A 71 10.66 6.92 -6.09
C ILE A 71 11.70 5.99 -6.70
N ASP A 72 11.86 4.79 -6.14
CA ASP A 72 12.85 3.81 -6.60
C ASP A 72 12.33 2.37 -6.45
N VAL A 73 13.04 1.42 -7.05
CA VAL A 73 12.83 -0.02 -6.87
C VAL A 73 14.15 -0.77 -6.76
N PHE A 74 14.10 -1.96 -6.18
CA PHE A 74 15.15 -2.95 -6.33
C PHE A 74 14.59 -4.34 -6.63
N ALA A 75 15.38 -5.12 -7.36
CA ALA A 75 15.06 -6.49 -7.70
C ALA A 75 15.31 -7.42 -6.49
N MET A 76 14.38 -8.31 -6.23
CA MET A 76 14.64 -9.44 -5.34
C MET A 76 15.34 -10.55 -6.14
N PRO A 77 16.20 -11.37 -5.50
CA PRO A 77 16.93 -12.44 -6.20
C PRO A 77 16.03 -13.61 -6.64
N GLN A 78 14.74 -13.55 -6.31
CA GLN A 78 13.76 -14.62 -6.48
C GLN A 78 13.26 -14.69 -7.92
N THR A 79 13.22 -15.91 -8.44
CA THR A 79 12.60 -16.23 -9.73
C THR A 79 11.41 -17.15 -9.48
N GLY A 80 10.23 -16.73 -9.93
CA GLY A 80 9.03 -17.56 -9.88
C GLY A 80 8.98 -18.50 -11.09
N THR A 81 8.61 -19.75 -10.85
CA THR A 81 8.07 -20.61 -11.91
C THR A 81 6.56 -20.39 -11.96
N GLY A 82 5.88 -20.70 -13.09
CA GLY A 82 4.42 -20.50 -13.22
C GLY A 82 3.53 -21.26 -12.21
N VAL A 83 4.13 -21.94 -11.23
CA VAL A 83 3.46 -22.72 -10.17
C VAL A 83 3.90 -22.32 -8.76
N SER A 84 4.97 -21.54 -8.58
CA SER A 84 5.43 -21.10 -7.26
C SER A 84 6.27 -19.82 -7.33
N VAL A 85 5.91 -18.84 -6.52
CA VAL A 85 6.73 -17.66 -6.22
C VAL A 85 7.51 -17.93 -4.93
N GLU A 86 8.83 -17.80 -4.98
CA GLU A 86 9.65 -17.87 -3.77
C GLU A 86 9.31 -16.68 -2.85
N ALA A 87 8.96 -16.96 -1.60
CA ALA A 87 8.54 -15.94 -0.64
C ALA A 87 9.70 -14.98 -0.31
N VAL A 88 9.44 -13.67 -0.32
CA VAL A 88 10.40 -12.58 -0.02
C VAL A 88 11.36 -12.94 1.12
N ASP A 89 12.67 -12.95 0.84
CA ASP A 89 13.69 -13.16 1.87
C ASP A 89 13.80 -11.91 2.77
N PRO A 90 13.36 -11.99 4.05
CA PRO A 90 13.39 -10.84 4.96
C PRO A 90 14.82 -10.40 5.29
N VAL A 91 15.80 -11.31 5.23
CA VAL A 91 17.22 -10.99 5.50
C VAL A 91 17.77 -10.16 4.35
N PHE A 92 17.49 -10.55 3.11
CA PHE A 92 17.88 -9.78 1.93
C PHE A 92 17.21 -8.40 1.91
N GLN A 93 15.90 -8.33 2.18
CA GLN A 93 15.16 -7.07 2.25
C GLN A 93 15.75 -6.13 3.29
N ALA A 94 15.94 -6.58 4.53
CA ALA A 94 16.48 -5.75 5.61
C ALA A 94 17.89 -5.23 5.26
N LYS A 95 18.77 -6.12 4.78
CA LYS A 95 20.13 -5.75 4.38
C LYS A 95 20.13 -4.71 3.25
N MET A 96 19.30 -4.89 2.23
CA MET A 96 19.22 -3.94 1.12
C MET A 96 18.72 -2.57 1.60
N LEU A 97 17.68 -2.54 2.43
CA LEU A 97 17.17 -1.29 3.00
C LEU A 97 18.23 -0.56 3.82
N ASP A 98 19.02 -1.28 4.61
CA ASP A 98 20.10 -0.68 5.40
C ASP A 98 21.24 -0.17 4.53
N MET A 99 21.58 -0.87 3.45
CA MET A 99 22.55 -0.38 2.46
C MET A 99 22.05 0.88 1.73
N LEU A 100 20.77 0.95 1.38
CA LEU A 100 20.19 2.11 0.71
C LEU A 100 20.16 3.34 1.64
N LYS A 101 19.81 3.16 2.91
CA LYS A 101 19.86 4.23 3.92
C LYS A 101 21.26 4.86 4.00
N GLN A 102 22.32 4.05 3.95
CA GLN A 102 23.71 4.55 3.97
C GLN A 102 24.07 5.39 2.75
N THR A 103 23.35 5.25 1.63
CA THR A 103 23.54 6.05 0.41
C THR A 103 22.68 7.32 0.35
N GLY A 104 21.96 7.65 1.43
CA GLY A 104 21.04 8.79 1.47
C GLY A 104 19.69 8.51 0.81
N ARG A 105 19.28 7.23 0.75
CA ARG A 105 17.96 6.77 0.27
C ARG A 105 17.15 6.20 1.46
N PRO A 106 16.48 7.05 2.26
CA PRO A 106 15.78 6.63 3.47
C PRO A 106 14.35 6.11 3.22
N GLU A 107 13.94 5.95 1.96
CA GLU A 107 12.59 5.57 1.57
C GLU A 107 12.17 4.21 2.14
N MET A 108 10.88 4.09 2.47
CA MET A 108 10.29 2.85 2.97
C MET A 108 9.68 2.03 1.84
N VAL A 109 9.43 0.75 2.12
CA VAL A 109 8.71 -0.13 1.20
C VAL A 109 7.23 0.28 1.17
N VAL A 110 6.73 0.63 -0.02
CA VAL A 110 5.33 1.02 -0.25
C VAL A 110 4.54 -0.02 -1.04
N GLY A 111 5.22 -1.03 -1.60
CA GLY A 111 4.58 -2.12 -2.33
C GLY A 111 5.59 -3.04 -3.00
N TRP A 112 5.09 -3.91 -3.86
CA TRP A 112 5.88 -4.87 -4.63
C TRP A 112 5.38 -4.94 -6.07
N TYR A 113 6.24 -5.37 -6.99
CA TYR A 113 5.90 -5.60 -8.39
C TYR A 113 6.41 -6.96 -8.84
N HIS A 114 5.82 -7.51 -9.88
CA HIS A 114 6.31 -8.70 -10.57
C HIS A 114 6.01 -8.63 -12.07
N SER A 115 6.39 -9.66 -12.81
CA SER A 115 6.22 -9.75 -14.26
C SER A 115 5.49 -11.03 -14.66
N HIS A 116 4.66 -10.94 -15.71
CA HIS A 116 3.98 -12.07 -16.34
C HIS A 116 4.34 -12.13 -17.84
N PRO A 117 5.50 -12.72 -18.20
CA PRO A 117 5.95 -12.76 -19.59
C PRO A 117 4.98 -13.54 -20.50
N GLY A 118 4.22 -12.83 -21.34
CA GLY A 118 3.35 -13.44 -22.36
C GLY A 118 1.90 -13.71 -21.93
N PHE A 119 1.50 -13.37 -20.70
CA PHE A 119 0.16 -13.68 -20.14
C PHE A 119 -0.74 -12.46 -19.89
N GLY A 120 -0.27 -11.24 -20.20
CA GLY A 120 -0.99 -10.00 -19.85
C GLY A 120 -0.85 -9.65 -18.35
N CYS A 121 -1.66 -8.72 -17.87
CA CYS A 121 -1.59 -8.21 -16.49
C CYS A 121 -2.83 -8.65 -15.70
N TRP A 122 -2.66 -9.64 -14.82
CA TRP A 122 -3.67 -10.15 -13.90
C TRP A 122 -3.00 -10.64 -12.61
N LEU A 123 -3.78 -10.96 -11.58
CA LEU A 123 -3.28 -11.57 -10.34
C LEU A 123 -3.64 -13.05 -10.33
N SER A 124 -2.63 -13.92 -10.21
CA SER A 124 -2.74 -15.39 -10.19
C SER A 124 -2.98 -15.99 -8.82
#